data_AF-A0A7C7VV46-F1
#
_entry.id   AF-A0A7C7VV46-F1
#
_cell.length_a   1.000
_cell.length_b   1.000
_cell.length_c   1.000
_cell.angle_alpha   90.00
_cell.angle_beta   90.00
_cell.angle_gamma   90.00
#
_symmetry.space_group_name_H-M   'P 1'
#
loop_
_entity.id
_entity.type
_entity.pdbx_description
1 polymer ?
#
loop_
_entity_poly.entity_id
_entity_poly.type
_entity_poly.pdbx_seq_one_letter_code
_entity_poly.pdbx_strand_id
1 'polypeptide(L)'
;MSGLKSALELSLERSNKLVPELKNQKKLTKKQKKEIAEIRSNYGARIADQDVMHLDKISKLHDQVPPEELETVKAELEKKFRADKKTLEEEMEKEILQSRNS
;
A
#
# COMPACT_ATOMS: atom_id res chain seq x y z
N MET A 1 27.60 -39.07 16.24
CA MET A 1 26.27 -38.49 15.91
C MET A 1 26.27 -37.01 16.25
N SER A 2 26.90 -36.15 15.45
CA SER A 2 26.78 -34.69 15.61
C SER A 2 25.69 -34.19 14.66
N GLY A 3 24.43 -34.50 15.00
CA GLY A 3 23.25 -34.25 14.17
C GLY A 3 22.67 -32.83 14.27
N LEU A 4 23.39 -31.89 14.88
CA LEU A 4 22.93 -30.50 15.04
C LEU A 4 23.64 -29.63 14.01
N LYS A 5 22.92 -29.28 12.94
CA LYS A 5 23.37 -28.29 11.96
C LYS A 5 23.62 -26.96 12.65
N SER A 6 24.72 -26.30 12.30
CA SER A 6 25.05 -24.97 12.81
C SER A 6 23.99 -23.94 12.35
N ALA A 7 23.73 -22.91 13.15
CA ALA A 7 22.77 -21.85 12.82
C ALA A 7 23.06 -21.18 11.46
N LEU A 8 24.33 -21.13 11.07
CA LEU A 8 24.77 -20.61 9.78
C LEU A 8 24.41 -21.55 8.63
N GLU A 9 24.60 -22.85 8.82
CA GLU A 9 24.26 -23.89 7.84
C GLU A 9 22.74 -23.97 7.62
N LEU A 10 21.96 -23.85 8.70
CA LEU A 10 20.50 -23.71 8.63
C LEU A 10 20.06 -22.44 7.88
N SER A 11 20.76 -21.33 8.06
CA SER A 11 20.46 -20.07 7.37
C SER A 11 20.78 -20.16 5.87
N LEU A 12 21.90 -20.81 5.51
CA LEU A 12 22.27 -21.06 4.11
C LEU A 12 21.31 -22.04 3.43
N GLU A 13 20.90 -23.12 4.10
CA GLU A 13 19.89 -24.04 3.56
C GLU A 13 18.54 -23.36 3.37
N ARG A 14 18.10 -22.53 4.31
CA ARG A 14 16.86 -21.74 4.18
C ARG A 14 16.97 -20.74 3.04
N SER A 15 18.09 -20.02 2.93
CA SER A 15 18.33 -19.08 1.84
C SER A 15 18.33 -19.80 0.48
N ASN A 16 19.05 -20.90 0.34
CA ASN A 16 19.10 -21.69 -0.88
C ASN A 16 17.76 -22.33 -1.27
N LYS A 17 16.83 -22.54 -0.33
CA LYS A 17 15.45 -22.97 -0.62
C LYS A 17 14.55 -21.81 -1.06
N LEU A 18 14.78 -20.61 -0.53
CA LEU A 18 14.06 -19.38 -0.91
C LEU A 18 14.57 -18.79 -2.24
N VAL A 19 15.83 -19.01 -2.59
CA VAL A 19 16.45 -18.53 -3.84
C VAL A 19 15.74 -19.05 -5.09
N PRO A 20 15.35 -20.33 -5.22
CA PRO A 20 14.51 -20.84 -6.30
C PRO A 20 13.17 -20.12 -6.42
N GLU A 21 12.48 -19.88 -5.30
CA GLU A 21 11.19 -19.17 -5.28
C GLU A 21 11.34 -17.71 -5.74
N LEU A 22 12.44 -17.05 -5.36
CA LEU A 22 12.82 -15.72 -5.83
C LEU A 22 13.27 -15.70 -7.30
N LYS A 23 13.99 -16.74 -7.77
CA LYS A 23 14.45 -16.89 -9.16
C LYS A 23 13.31 -17.22 -10.13
N ASN A 24 12.27 -17.90 -9.64
CA ASN A 24 11.06 -18.23 -10.40
C ASN A 24 10.09 -17.04 -10.54
N GLN A 25 10.34 -15.92 -9.87
CA GLN A 25 9.59 -14.69 -10.15
C GLN A 25 9.99 -14.21 -11.55
N LYS A 26 9.04 -14.27 -12.50
CA LYS A 26 9.18 -13.67 -13.84
C LYS A 26 9.84 -12.31 -13.71
N LYS A 27 11.03 -12.16 -14.30
CA LYS A 27 11.73 -10.86 -14.32
C LYS A 27 10.84 -9.88 -15.08
N LEU A 28 10.31 -8.89 -14.37
CA LEU A 28 9.52 -7.81 -14.97
C LEU A 28 10.33 -7.13 -16.08
N THR A 29 9.71 -6.98 -17.24
CA THR A 29 10.31 -6.27 -18.38
C THR A 29 10.45 -4.78 -18.06
N LYS A 30 11.33 -4.08 -18.79
CA LYS A 30 11.49 -2.62 -18.63
C LYS A 30 10.18 -1.85 -18.88
N LYS A 31 9.28 -2.38 -19.72
CA LYS A 31 7.97 -1.79 -20.02
C LYS A 31 7.01 -1.93 -18.84
N GLN A 32 6.84 -3.15 -18.33
CA GLN A 32 6.02 -3.42 -17.12
C GLN A 32 6.48 -2.61 -15.90
N LYS A 33 7.81 -2.46 -15.71
CA LYS A 33 8.33 -1.61 -14.62
C LYS A 33 7.96 -0.14 -14.76
N LYS A 34 7.91 0.39 -15.99
CA LYS A 34 7.50 1.77 -16.25
C LYS A 34 6.00 1.95 -16.01
N GLU A 35 5.18 1.04 -16.53
CA GLU A 35 3.73 1.05 -16.29
C GLU A 35 3.40 0.99 -14.80
N ILE A 36 4.03 0.08 -14.04
CA ILE A 36 3.85 0.01 -12.58
C ILE A 36 4.27 1.31 -11.88
N ALA A 37 5.33 1.96 -12.35
CA ALA A 37 5.78 3.24 -11.79
C ALA A 37 4.80 4.39 -12.09
N GLU A 38 4.25 4.43 -13.31
CA GLU A 38 3.23 5.39 -13.72
C GLU A 38 1.93 5.20 -12.93
N ILE A 39 1.45 3.96 -12.78
CA ILE A 39 0.30 3.61 -11.95
C ILE A 39 0.52 4.12 -10.51
N ARG A 40 1.67 3.80 -9.90
CA ARG A 40 1.97 4.27 -8.54
C ARG A 40 2.03 5.80 -8.43
N SER A 41 2.58 6.48 -9.43
CA SER A 41 2.62 7.94 -9.44
C SER A 41 1.22 8.54 -9.52
N ASN A 42 0.36 8.00 -10.37
CA ASN A 42 -1.01 8.48 -10.57
C ASN A 42 -1.86 8.27 -9.32
N TYR A 43 -1.82 7.07 -8.74
CA TYR A 43 -2.54 6.77 -7.50
C TYR A 43 -1.98 7.56 -6.31
N GLY A 44 -0.66 7.75 -6.24
CA GLY A 44 -0.03 8.62 -5.24
C GLY A 44 -0.53 10.06 -5.30
N ALA A 45 -0.64 10.63 -6.50
CA ALA A 45 -1.20 11.97 -6.69
C ALA A 45 -2.66 12.05 -6.23
N ARG A 46 -3.50 11.07 -6.61
CA ARG A 46 -4.91 11.02 -6.19
C ARG A 46 -5.07 10.91 -4.67
N ILE A 47 -4.23 10.12 -4.00
CA ILE A 47 -4.25 9.99 -2.54
C ILE A 47 -3.84 11.32 -1.89
N ALA A 48 -2.80 11.98 -2.41
CA ALA A 48 -2.36 13.28 -1.89
C ALA A 48 -3.44 14.36 -2.04
N ASP A 49 -4.13 14.41 -3.18
CA ASP A 49 -5.25 15.32 -3.40
C ASP A 49 -6.38 15.07 -2.39
N GLN A 50 -6.71 13.81 -2.14
CA GLN A 50 -7.70 13.43 -1.13
C GLN A 50 -7.25 13.83 0.29
N ASP A 51 -5.99 13.60 0.65
CA ASP A 51 -5.41 14.01 1.95
C ASP A 51 -5.57 15.53 2.15
N VAL A 52 -5.25 16.33 1.14
CA VAL A 52 -5.40 17.80 1.18
C VAL A 52 -6.88 18.20 1.33
N MET A 53 -7.78 17.61 0.54
CA MET A 53 -9.22 17.87 0.65
C MET A 53 -9.78 17.50 2.01
N HIS A 54 -9.28 16.44 2.64
CA HIS A 54 -9.71 16.01 3.96
C HIS A 54 -9.24 16.97 5.06
N LEU A 55 -7.99 17.43 5.00
CA LEU A 55 -7.47 18.46 5.91
C LEU A 55 -8.26 19.78 5.80
N ASP A 56 -8.59 20.21 4.57
CA ASP A 56 -9.44 21.38 4.34
C ASP A 56 -10.83 21.21 4.99
N LYS A 57 -11.45 20.04 4.83
CA LYS A 57 -12.74 19.73 5.48
C LYS A 57 -12.64 19.76 7.00
N ILE A 58 -11.59 19.19 7.60
CA ILE A 58 -11.38 19.25 9.06
C ILE A 58 -11.22 20.68 9.54
N SER A 59 -10.46 21.51 8.82
CA SER A 59 -10.26 22.92 9.21
C SER A 59 -11.57 23.70 9.23
N LYS A 60 -12.48 23.45 8.27
CA LYS A 60 -13.78 24.12 8.15
C LYS A 60 -14.85 23.56 9.09
N LEU A 61 -14.69 22.34 9.59
CA LEU A 61 -15.67 21.71 10.49
C LEU A 61 -15.88 22.51 11.77
N HIS A 62 -14.80 23.11 12.31
CA HIS A 62 -14.85 23.90 13.54
C HIS A 62 -15.79 25.13 13.44
N ASP A 63 -15.95 25.70 12.24
CA ASP A 63 -16.79 26.88 12.03
C ASP A 63 -18.26 26.54 11.78
N GLN A 64 -18.57 25.26 11.50
CA GLN A 64 -19.89 24.82 11.01
C GLN A 64 -20.66 23.97 12.02
N VAL A 65 -19.97 23.29 12.93
CA VAL A 65 -20.56 22.29 13.81
C VAL A 65 -20.45 22.71 15.27
N PRO A 66 -21.52 22.55 16.07
CA PRO A 66 -21.47 22.79 17.50
C PRO A 66 -20.38 21.95 18.18
N PRO A 67 -19.72 22.47 19.24
CA PRO A 67 -18.63 21.77 19.92
C PRO A 67 -18.97 20.36 20.42
N GLU A 68 -20.23 20.12 20.76
CA GLU A 68 -20.73 18.83 21.27
C GLU A 68 -20.76 17.73 20.20
N GLU A 69 -20.93 18.09 18.92
CA GLU A 69 -21.03 17.15 17.80
C GLU A 69 -19.76 17.10 16.94
N LEU A 70 -18.78 17.98 17.20
CA LEU A 70 -17.55 18.05 16.42
C LEU A 70 -16.76 16.73 16.42
N GLU A 71 -16.65 16.08 17.58
CA GLU A 71 -15.87 14.85 17.70
C GLU A 71 -16.50 13.69 16.91
N THR A 72 -17.83 13.57 16.94
CA THR A 72 -18.56 12.51 16.23
C THR A 72 -18.48 12.72 14.73
N VAL A 73 -18.72 13.95 14.25
CA VAL A 73 -18.63 14.30 12.83
C VAL A 73 -17.19 14.12 12.31
N LYS A 74 -16.18 14.52 13.09
CA LYS A 74 -14.78 14.31 12.73
C LYS A 74 -14.43 12.82 12.65
N ALA A 75 -14.88 12.01 13.61
CA ALA A 75 -14.64 10.56 13.60
C ALA A 75 -15.29 9.87 12.39
N GLU A 76 -16.50 10.28 12.02
CA GLU A 76 -17.17 9.78 10.81
C GLU A 76 -16.45 10.21 9.53
N LEU A 77 -15.99 11.46 9.46
CA LEU A 77 -15.22 11.98 8.34
C LEU A 77 -13.90 11.21 8.17
N GLU A 78 -13.17 10.99 9.25
CA GLU A 78 -11.94 10.19 9.25
C GLU A 78 -12.21 8.74 8.83
N LYS A 79 -13.32 8.14 9.29
CA LYS A 79 -13.68 6.77 8.90
C LYS A 79 -13.95 6.67 7.40
N LYS A 80 -14.69 7.62 6.83
CA LYS A 80 -14.94 7.70 5.38
C LYS A 80 -13.62 7.87 4.63
N PHE A 81 -12.77 8.79 5.09
CA PHE A 81 -11.47 9.04 4.49
C PHE A 81 -10.57 7.80 4.45
N ARG A 82 -10.48 7.08 5.58
CA ARG A 82 -9.69 5.83 5.64
C ARG A 82 -10.26 4.76 4.72
N ALA A 83 -11.57 4.68 4.57
CA ALA A 83 -12.20 3.74 3.64
C ALA A 83 -11.88 4.10 2.18
N ASP A 84 -11.99 5.38 1.81
CA ASP A 84 -11.69 5.88 0.46
C ASP A 84 -10.22 5.71 0.10
N LYS A 85 -9.31 5.93 1.06
CA LYS A 85 -7.87 5.66 0.85
C LYS A 85 -7.61 4.18 0.61
N LYS A 86 -8.26 3.32 1.41
CA LYS A 86 -8.10 1.87 1.31
C LYS A 86 -8.60 1.35 -0.04
N THR A 87 -9.74 1.86 -0.54
CA THR A 87 -10.25 1.44 -1.85
C THR A 87 -9.29 1.83 -2.97
N LEU A 88 -8.70 3.03 -2.92
CA LEU A 88 -7.67 3.44 -3.89
C LEU A 88 -6.41 2.58 -3.82
N GLU A 89 -5.97 2.19 -2.62
CA GLU A 89 -4.83 1.28 -2.45
C GLU A 89 -5.13 -0.11 -3.03
N GLU A 90 -6.33 -0.65 -2.79
CA GLU A 90 -6.77 -1.94 -3.34
C GLU A 90 -6.90 -1.89 -4.88
N GLU A 91 -7.38 -0.78 -5.45
CA GLU A 91 -7.42 -0.56 -6.90
C GLU A 91 -6.01 -0.52 -7.51
N MET A 92 -5.10 0.23 -6.88
CA MET A 92 -3.70 0.30 -7.29
C MET A 92 -3.04 -1.09 -7.28
N GLU A 93 -3.25 -1.89 -6.23
CA GLU A 93 -2.70 -3.24 -6.16
C GLU A 93 -3.24 -4.15 -7.27
N LYS A 94 -4.55 -4.07 -7.56
CA LYS A 94 -5.16 -4.83 -8.66
C LYS A 94 -4.55 -4.46 -10.01
N GLU A 95 -4.36 -3.17 -10.29
CA GLU A 95 -3.75 -2.72 -11.54
C GLU A 95 -2.27 -3.14 -11.66
N ILE A 96 -1.52 -3.06 -10.56
CA ILE A 96 -0.12 -3.54 -10.53
C ILE A 96 -0.07 -5.05 -10.80
N LEU A 97 -0.97 -5.83 -10.22
CA LEU A 97 -1.06 -7.28 -10.46
C LEU A 97 -1.43 -7.59 -11.92
N GLN A 98 -2.33 -6.80 -12.52
CA GLN A 98 -2.67 -6.92 -13.94
C GLN A 98 -1.45 -6.63 -14.84
N SER A 99 -0.75 -5.51 -14.63
CA SER A 99 0.47 -5.17 -15.40
C SER A 99 1.59 -6.20 -15.21
N ARG A 100 1.67 -6.86 -14.05
CA ARG A 100 2.62 -7.94 -13.79
C ARG A 100 2.27 -9.25 -14.52
N ASN A 101 0.98 -9.50 -14.74
CA ASN A 101 0.48 -10.73 -15.38
C ASN A 101 0.29 -10.60 -16.90
N SER A 102 0.20 -9.37 -17.42
CA SER A 102 0.24 -9.04 -18.85
C SER A 102 1.62 -9.26 -19.46
#